data_AF-A0AA43CER3-F1
#
_entry.id   AF-A0AA43CER3-F1
#
_cell.length_a   1.000
_cell.length_b   1.000
_cell.length_c   1.000
_cell.angle_alpha   90.00
_cell.angle_beta   90.00
_cell.angle_gamma   90.00
#
_symmetry.space_group_name_H-M   'P 1'
#
loop_
_entity.id
_entity.type
_entity.pdbx_description
1 polymer ?
#
loop_
_entity_poly.entity_id
_entity_poly.type
_entity_poly.pdbx_seq_one_letter_code
_entity_poly.pdbx_strand_id
1 'polypeptide(L)'
;MKIRISALAVALLLLFCLPALAQRPAQEARLDGDMFRPELIKRFQDQIGLTKEQSLEMLRIVQESQAKMLEVQWAMEPEMDAMRKLLAETRVDEDKVKKQLRSITANEATAKELQLMLMVRIKNLLTADQQSQLRRLREQRMGRRRR
;
A
#
# COMPACT_ATOMS: atom_id res chain seq x y z
N MET A 1 18.96 28.17 -38.16
CA MET A 1 17.51 28.17 -38.44
C MET A 1 17.17 26.94 -39.27
N LYS A 2 16.48 25.95 -38.67
CA LYS A 2 15.73 24.83 -39.28
C LYS A 2 15.27 23.91 -38.14
N ILE A 3 14.26 24.37 -37.40
CA ILE A 3 13.55 23.61 -36.37
C ILE A 3 12.71 22.57 -37.12
N ARG A 4 13.17 21.31 -37.14
CA ARG A 4 12.48 20.20 -37.82
C ARG A 4 11.54 19.53 -36.83
N ILE A 5 10.25 19.91 -36.88
CA ILE A 5 8.98 19.13 -36.81
C ILE A 5 8.86 17.89 -35.87
N SER A 6 9.85 17.50 -35.06
CA SER A 6 9.75 16.34 -34.16
C SER A 6 8.98 16.62 -32.85
N ALA A 7 8.52 17.86 -32.66
CA ALA A 7 7.81 18.28 -31.45
C ALA A 7 6.29 18.04 -31.49
N LEU A 8 5.72 17.60 -32.64
CA LEU A 8 4.26 17.48 -32.80
C LEU A 8 3.73 16.03 -32.84
N ALA A 9 4.59 15.01 -32.82
CA ALA A 9 4.17 13.60 -32.92
C ALA A 9 4.21 12.82 -31.59
N VAL A 10 4.82 13.36 -30.52
CA VAL A 10 4.82 12.71 -29.19
C VAL A 10 3.72 13.27 -28.28
N ALA A 11 3.21 14.47 -28.60
CA ALA A 11 2.10 15.08 -27.86
C ALA A 11 0.72 14.46 -28.20
N LEU A 12 0.62 13.59 -29.21
CA LEU A 12 -0.64 12.96 -29.65
C LEU A 12 -0.74 11.45 -29.29
N LEU A 13 0.20 10.93 -28.51
CA LEU A 13 0.09 9.62 -27.84
C LEU A 13 -0.19 9.75 -26.34
N LEU A 14 -0.60 10.96 -25.91
CA LEU A 14 -1.03 11.31 -24.55
C LEU A 14 -2.57 11.29 -24.37
N LEU A 15 -3.32 10.60 -25.25
CA LEU A 15 -4.78 10.69 -25.27
C LEU A 15 -5.57 9.38 -25.40
N PHE A 16 -4.94 8.20 -25.20
CA PHE A 16 -5.66 6.92 -25.38
C PHE A 16 -5.42 5.84 -24.30
N CYS A 17 -5.27 6.22 -23.03
CA CYS A 17 -5.57 5.29 -21.93
C CYS A 17 -5.88 6.01 -20.60
N LEU A 18 -6.91 6.85 -20.60
CA LEU A 18 -7.58 7.31 -19.38
C LEU A 18 -9.06 6.96 -19.52
N PRO A 19 -9.49 5.90 -18.84
CA PRO A 19 -10.03 6.14 -17.51
C PRO A 19 -9.35 5.23 -16.46
N ALA A 20 -8.16 5.63 -15.99
CA ALA A 20 -7.59 5.11 -14.75
C ALA A 20 -8.15 5.82 -13.49
N LEU A 21 -9.36 6.40 -13.56
CA LEU A 21 -10.09 6.91 -12.39
C LEU A 21 -11.07 5.88 -11.80
N ALA A 22 -11.02 4.62 -12.27
CA ALA A 22 -11.89 3.54 -11.79
C ALA A 22 -11.15 2.32 -11.20
N GLN A 23 -9.83 2.38 -11.04
CA GLN A 23 -9.16 1.48 -10.08
C GLN A 23 -9.40 2.00 -8.66
N ARG A 24 -10.67 1.89 -8.20
CA ARG A 24 -10.92 1.72 -6.76
C ARG A 24 -10.08 0.53 -6.29
N PRO A 25 -9.56 0.50 -5.06
CA PRO A 25 -8.68 -0.57 -4.59
C PRO A 25 -9.50 -1.85 -4.39
N ALA A 26 -9.88 -2.51 -5.49
CA ALA A 26 -10.53 -3.81 -5.49
C ALA A 26 -9.57 -4.92 -5.06
N GLN A 27 -8.26 -4.64 -5.07
CA GLN A 27 -7.22 -5.57 -4.64
C GLN A 27 -6.95 -5.49 -3.12
N GLU A 28 -7.20 -4.35 -2.47
CA GLU A 28 -7.13 -4.22 -0.99
C GLU A 28 -8.37 -4.83 -0.30
N ALA A 29 -9.51 -4.84 -0.99
CA ALA A 29 -10.82 -5.24 -0.45
C ALA A 29 -10.96 -6.72 -0.02
N ARG A 30 -9.96 -7.59 -0.26
CA ARG A 30 -10.11 -9.05 -0.09
C ARG A 30 -9.68 -9.60 1.28
N LEU A 31 -8.93 -8.82 2.07
CA LEU A 31 -8.49 -9.19 3.43
C LEU A 31 -8.94 -8.21 4.51
N ASP A 32 -9.44 -7.02 4.12
CA ASP A 32 -9.90 -5.98 5.05
C ASP A 32 -11.08 -6.41 5.92
N GLY A 33 -11.83 -7.44 5.51
CA GLY A 33 -12.97 -7.98 6.25
C GLY A 33 -12.60 -8.44 7.66
N ASP A 34 -11.41 -9.00 7.87
CA ASP A 34 -11.03 -9.58 9.17
C ASP A 34 -9.91 -8.82 9.89
N MET A 35 -9.42 -7.74 9.30
CA MET A 35 -8.30 -6.94 9.80
C MET A 35 -8.76 -5.57 10.31
N PHE A 36 -8.03 -5.04 11.29
CA PHE A 36 -8.33 -3.77 11.95
C PHE A 36 -7.17 -2.80 11.76
N ARG A 37 -7.42 -1.70 11.04
CA ARG A 37 -6.45 -0.62 10.87
C ARG A 37 -6.25 0.15 12.19
N PRO A 38 -5.04 0.67 12.47
CA PRO A 38 -4.76 1.46 13.68
C PRO A 38 -5.75 2.62 13.89
N GLU A 39 -6.15 3.29 12.81
CA GLU A 39 -7.06 4.44 12.88
C GLU A 39 -8.47 4.04 13.34
N LEU A 40 -8.90 2.83 13.01
CA LEU A 40 -10.20 2.30 13.44
C LEU A 40 -10.18 1.98 14.93
N ILE A 41 -9.10 1.36 15.40
CA ILE A 41 -8.92 0.99 16.82
C ILE A 41 -8.85 2.26 17.66
N LYS A 42 -7.99 3.22 17.28
CA LYS A 42 -7.86 4.51 17.99
C LYS A 42 -9.18 5.28 18.06
N ARG A 43 -9.98 5.23 16.98
CA ARG A 43 -11.30 5.88 16.96
C ARG A 43 -12.29 5.28 17.94
N PHE A 44 -12.23 3.97 18.16
CA PHE A 44 -13.18 3.24 19.01
C PHE A 44 -12.55 2.75 20.31
N GLN A 45 -11.37 3.27 20.67
CA GLN A 45 -10.56 2.80 21.80
C GLN A 45 -11.34 2.77 23.12
N ASP A 46 -12.15 3.80 23.38
CA ASP A 46 -12.93 3.90 24.63
C ASP A 46 -14.08 2.90 24.61
N GLN A 47 -14.74 2.72 23.46
CA GLN A 47 -15.88 1.82 23.33
C GLN A 47 -15.45 0.37 23.52
N ILE A 48 -14.28 -0.01 22.98
CA ILE A 48 -13.76 -1.38 23.07
C ILE A 48 -13.00 -1.63 24.38
N GLY A 49 -12.90 -0.65 25.27
CA GLY A 49 -12.13 -0.77 26.51
C GLY A 49 -10.66 -1.11 26.27
N LEU A 50 -10.03 -0.43 25.30
CA LEU A 50 -8.61 -0.64 25.01
C LEU A 50 -7.76 -0.22 26.20
N THR A 51 -6.94 -1.12 26.75
CA THR A 51 -6.12 -0.78 27.91
C THR A 51 -4.97 0.15 27.53
N LYS A 52 -4.37 0.79 28.55
CA LYS A 52 -3.19 1.64 28.35
C LYS A 52 -2.01 0.82 27.82
N GLU A 53 -1.83 -0.39 28.34
CA GLU A 53 -0.78 -1.33 27.93
C GLU A 53 -0.97 -1.74 26.47
N GLN A 54 -2.20 -2.09 26.07
CA GLN A 54 -2.52 -2.37 24.66
C GLN A 54 -2.25 -1.14 23.78
N SER A 55 -2.62 0.05 24.22
CA SER A 55 -2.39 1.29 23.44
C SER A 55 -0.90 1.56 23.20
N LEU A 56 -0.06 1.36 24.24
CA LEU A 56 1.39 1.52 24.14
C LEU A 56 2.03 0.46 23.24
N GLU A 57 1.60 -0.79 23.37
CA GLU A 57 2.11 -1.88 22.54
C GLU A 57 1.72 -1.72 21.06
N MET A 58 0.48 -1.26 20.79
CA MET A 58 0.05 -0.91 19.44
C MET A 58 0.93 0.19 18.84
N LEU A 59 1.27 1.23 19.61
CA LEU A 59 2.14 2.31 19.17
C LEU A 59 3.54 1.78 18.79
N ARG A 60 4.12 0.91 19.62
CA ARG A 60 5.40 0.27 19.36
C ARG A 60 5.37 -0.54 18.06
N ILE A 61 4.37 -1.40 17.89
CA ILE A 61 4.19 -2.23 16.68
C ILE A 61 4.09 -1.34 15.42
N VAL A 62 3.32 -0.24 15.50
CA VAL A 62 3.16 0.71 14.39
C VAL A 62 4.47 1.41 14.05
N GLN A 63 5.21 1.91 15.05
CA GLN A 63 6.50 2.58 14.84
C GLN A 63 7.54 1.65 14.21
N GLU A 64 7.65 0.42 14.70
CA GLU A 64 8.56 -0.58 14.13
C GLU A 64 8.21 -0.91 12.67
N SER A 65 6.92 -1.03 12.36
CA SER A 65 6.49 -1.29 10.98
C SER A 65 6.74 -0.10 10.07
N GLN A 66 6.61 1.14 10.56
CA GLN A 66 6.89 2.35 9.78
C GLN A 66 8.37 2.46 9.45
N ALA A 67 9.26 2.18 10.41
CA ALA A 67 10.70 2.19 10.18
C ALA A 67 11.11 1.21 9.05
N LYS A 68 10.61 -0.03 9.10
CA LYS A 68 10.87 -1.04 8.05
C LYS A 68 10.25 -0.67 6.70
N MET A 69 9.07 -0.05 6.70
CA MET A 69 8.45 0.42 5.46
C MET A 69 9.30 1.51 4.79
N LEU A 70 9.89 2.40 5.58
CA LEU A 70 10.79 3.44 5.06
C LEU A 70 12.05 2.83 4.41
N GLU A 71 12.62 1.79 5.02
CA GLU A 71 13.74 1.05 4.42
C GLU A 71 13.38 0.46 3.04
N VAL A 72 12.19 -0.15 2.90
CA VAL A 72 11.71 -0.67 1.61
C VAL A 72 11.50 0.45 0.59
N GLN A 73 10.96 1.60 1.02
CA GLN A 73 10.80 2.77 0.15
C GLN A 73 12.14 3.29 -0.37
N TRP A 74 13.15 3.38 0.50
CA TRP A 74 14.51 3.78 0.09
C TRP A 74 15.16 2.77 -0.85
N ALA A 75 14.92 1.48 -0.65
CA ALA A 75 15.40 0.44 -1.56
C ALA A 75 14.70 0.46 -2.93
N MET A 76 13.47 0.99 -3.02
CA MET A 76 12.71 1.01 -4.28
C MET A 76 13.25 2.02 -5.29
N GLU A 77 13.64 3.23 -4.86
CA GLU A 77 14.10 4.28 -5.77
C GLU A 77 15.27 3.88 -6.69
N PRO A 78 16.38 3.29 -6.21
CA PRO A 78 17.48 2.88 -7.08
C PRO A 78 17.07 1.77 -8.05
N GLU A 79 16.16 0.88 -7.66
CA GLU A 79 15.63 -0.18 -8.54
C GLU A 79 14.76 0.40 -9.67
N MET A 80 13.98 1.44 -9.37
CA MET A 80 13.20 2.16 -10.37
C MET A 80 14.10 2.96 -11.31
N ASP A 81 15.15 3.60 -10.81
CA ASP A 81 16.16 4.27 -11.62
C ASP A 81 16.91 3.32 -12.55
N ALA A 82 17.29 2.13 -12.05
CA ALA A 82 17.92 1.11 -12.86
C ALA A 82 16.99 0.65 -14.00
N MET A 83 15.70 0.43 -13.71
CA MET A 83 14.70 0.12 -14.74
C MET A 83 14.57 1.24 -15.78
N ARG A 84 14.49 2.51 -15.35
CA ARG A 84 14.43 3.66 -16.27
C ARG A 84 15.63 3.69 -17.23
N LYS A 85 16.83 3.40 -16.73
CA LYS A 85 18.06 3.36 -17.54
C LYS A 85 18.02 2.24 -18.58
N LEU A 86 17.63 1.02 -18.18
CA LEU A 86 17.51 -0.12 -19.10
C LEU A 86 16.51 0.15 -20.23
N LEU A 87 15.38 0.78 -19.91
CA LEU A 87 14.34 1.11 -20.89
C LEU A 87 14.67 2.30 -21.78
N ALA A 88 15.66 3.11 -21.43
CA ALA A 88 16.14 4.24 -22.23
C ALA A 88 17.15 3.82 -23.33
N GLU A 89 17.63 2.57 -23.32
CA GLU A 89 18.53 2.05 -24.33
C GLU A 89 17.84 1.95 -25.70
N THR A 90 18.57 2.23 -26.79
CA THR A 90 18.02 2.14 -28.16
C THR A 90 17.58 0.72 -28.52
N ARG A 91 18.25 -0.29 -27.96
CA ARG A 91 17.86 -1.70 -28.04
C ARG A 91 17.83 -2.26 -26.63
N VAL A 92 16.63 -2.47 -26.11
CA VAL A 92 16.41 -2.98 -24.75
C VAL A 92 16.81 -4.45 -24.66
N ASP A 93 17.55 -4.79 -23.61
CA ASP A 93 17.88 -6.16 -23.23
C ASP A 93 16.76 -6.74 -22.34
N GLU A 94 15.96 -7.64 -22.91
CA GLU A 94 14.79 -8.22 -22.24
C GLU A 94 15.15 -9.00 -20.96
N ASP A 95 16.31 -9.66 -20.92
CA ASP A 95 16.71 -10.44 -19.75
C ASP A 95 17.14 -9.55 -18.59
N LYS A 96 17.83 -8.44 -18.89
CA LYS A 96 18.12 -7.41 -17.88
C LYS A 96 16.85 -6.77 -17.34
N VAL A 97 15.89 -6.43 -18.20
CA VAL A 97 14.60 -5.87 -17.78
C VAL A 97 13.85 -6.86 -16.89
N LYS A 98 13.78 -8.13 -17.27
CA LYS A 98 13.12 -9.18 -16.49
C LYS A 98 13.77 -9.36 -15.12
N LYS A 99 15.10 -9.31 -15.04
CA LYS A 99 15.84 -9.36 -13.78
C LYS A 99 15.51 -8.13 -12.91
N GLN A 100 15.52 -6.94 -13.49
CA GLN A 100 15.20 -5.70 -12.78
C GLN A 100 13.77 -5.67 -12.26
N LEU A 101 12.81 -6.16 -13.06
CA LEU A 101 11.42 -6.30 -12.64
C LEU A 101 11.29 -7.24 -11.42
N ARG A 102 12.04 -8.34 -11.39
CA ARG A 102 12.04 -9.25 -10.23
C ARG A 102 12.52 -8.53 -8.96
N SER A 103 13.54 -7.69 -9.03
CA SER A 103 13.99 -6.88 -7.88
C SER A 103 12.91 -5.92 -7.39
N ILE A 104 12.27 -5.18 -8.29
CA ILE A 104 11.16 -4.26 -7.96
C ILE A 104 10.01 -5.01 -7.29
N THR A 105 9.55 -6.11 -7.90
CA THR A 105 8.44 -6.90 -7.36
C THR A 105 8.77 -7.59 -6.04
N ALA A 106 10.05 -7.91 -5.77
CA ALA A 106 10.48 -8.42 -4.48
C ALA A 106 10.31 -7.35 -3.39
N ASN A 107 10.71 -6.11 -3.64
CA ASN A 107 10.49 -5.00 -2.71
C ASN A 107 8.98 -4.74 -2.46
N GLU A 108 8.15 -4.81 -3.50
CA GLU A 108 6.69 -4.73 -3.33
C GLU A 108 6.12 -5.87 -2.48
N ALA A 109 6.64 -7.09 -2.66
CA ALA A 109 6.22 -8.25 -1.86
C ALA A 109 6.57 -8.04 -0.39
N THR A 110 7.78 -7.56 -0.09
CA THR A 110 8.20 -7.22 1.28
C THR A 110 7.33 -6.11 1.89
N ALA A 111 6.98 -5.06 1.14
CA ALA A 111 6.07 -4.02 1.63
C ALA A 111 4.69 -4.60 2.01
N LYS A 112 4.11 -5.45 1.15
CA LYS A 112 2.82 -6.11 1.40
C LYS A 112 2.89 -7.06 2.61
N GLU A 113 3.99 -7.79 2.76
CA GLU A 113 4.23 -8.64 3.93
C GLU A 113 4.28 -7.80 5.22
N LEU A 114 5.05 -6.71 5.23
CA LEU A 114 5.12 -5.81 6.38
C LEU A 114 3.73 -5.25 6.76
N GLN A 115 2.96 -4.81 5.76
CA GLN A 115 1.59 -4.32 5.98
C GLN A 115 0.67 -5.42 6.56
N LEU A 116 0.73 -6.63 6.01
CA LEU A 116 -0.09 -7.74 6.49
C LEU A 116 0.31 -8.13 7.92
N MET A 117 1.60 -8.23 8.20
CA MET A 117 2.10 -8.60 9.52
C MET A 117 1.82 -7.54 10.57
N LEU A 118 1.83 -6.25 10.20
CA LEU A 118 1.33 -5.17 11.06
C LEU A 118 -0.12 -5.41 11.47
N MET A 119 -1.02 -5.70 10.51
CA MET A 119 -2.43 -5.97 10.79
C MET A 119 -2.61 -7.22 11.67
N VAL A 120 -1.87 -8.29 11.41
CA VAL A 120 -1.92 -9.54 12.19
C VAL A 120 -1.49 -9.29 13.64
N ARG A 121 -0.37 -8.59 13.86
CA ARG A 121 0.13 -8.28 15.20
C ARG A 121 -0.85 -7.42 15.99
N ILE A 122 -1.41 -6.40 15.35
CA ILE A 122 -2.46 -5.55 15.95
C ILE A 122 -3.71 -6.37 16.30
N LYS A 123 -4.15 -7.27 15.41
CA LYS A 123 -5.30 -8.13 15.70
C LYS A 123 -5.04 -9.04 16.91
N ASN A 124 -3.85 -9.62 17.02
CA ASN A 124 -3.48 -10.50 18.12
C ASN A 124 -3.31 -9.78 19.47
N LEU A 125 -3.12 -8.46 19.46
CA LEU A 125 -3.11 -7.63 20.66
C LEU A 125 -4.51 -7.46 21.28
N LEU A 126 -5.56 -7.59 20.46
CA LEU A 126 -6.95 -7.38 20.86
C LEU A 126 -7.59 -8.68 21.34
N THR A 127 -8.40 -8.60 22.40
CA THR A 127 -9.18 -9.75 22.87
C THR A 127 -10.29 -10.14 21.88
N ALA A 128 -10.80 -11.37 22.00
CA ALA A 128 -11.92 -11.83 21.17
C ALA A 128 -13.13 -10.89 21.25
N ASP A 129 -13.45 -10.39 22.44
CA ASP A 129 -14.55 -9.46 22.68
C ASP A 129 -14.30 -8.11 22.00
N GLN A 130 -13.10 -7.53 22.15
CA GLN A 130 -12.70 -6.29 21.48
C GLN A 130 -12.81 -6.41 19.96
N GLN A 131 -12.32 -7.51 19.39
CA GLN A 131 -12.43 -7.78 17.96
C GLN A 131 -13.89 -7.90 17.50
N SER A 132 -14.73 -8.58 18.29
CA SER A 132 -16.16 -8.73 17.99
C SER A 132 -16.87 -7.38 17.98
N GLN A 133 -16.55 -6.52 18.93
CA GLN A 133 -17.13 -5.19 19.05
C GLN A 133 -16.67 -4.27 17.91
N LEU A 134 -15.40 -4.30 17.53
CA LEU A 134 -14.89 -3.57 16.37
C LEU A 134 -15.59 -3.96 15.06
N ARG A 135 -15.87 -5.25 14.85
CA ARG A 135 -16.64 -5.72 13.68
C ARG A 135 -18.03 -5.07 13.64
N ARG A 136 -18.75 -5.11 14.77
CA ARG A 136 -20.08 -4.48 14.90
C ARG A 136 -20.04 -2.97 14.64
N LEU A 137 -19.07 -2.26 15.23
CA LEU A 137 -18.92 -0.81 15.06
C LEU A 137 -18.59 -0.42 13.61
N ARG A 138 -17.78 -1.22 12.92
CA ARG A 138 -17.48 -1.03 11.50
C ARG A 138 -18.72 -1.23 10.63
N GLU A 139 -19.50 -2.27 10.87
CA GLU A 139 -20.75 -2.56 10.15
C GLU A 139 -21.80 -1.44 10.32
N GLN A 140 -22.00 -0.98 11.55
CA GLN A 140 -22.92 0.14 11.83
C GLN A 140 -22.55 1.40 11.05
N ARG A 141 -21.24 1.70 10.95
CA ARG A 141 -20.76 2.82 10.14
C ARG A 141 -21.00 2.63 8.64
N MET A 142 -20.75 1.43 8.12
CA MET A 142 -20.96 1.13 6.70
C MET A 142 -22.46 1.16 6.35
N GLY A 143 -23.35 0.74 7.25
CA GLY A 143 -24.80 0.86 7.10
C GLY A 143 -25.28 2.31 7.09
N ARG A 144 -24.69 3.19 7.93
CA ARG A 144 -25.01 4.63 7.95
C ARG A 144 -24.55 5.39 6.71
N ARG A 145 -23.48 4.95 6.03
CA ARG A 145 -22.99 5.57 4.78
C ARG A 145 -23.79 5.22 3.53
N ARG A 146 -24.65 4.20 3.61
CA ARG A 146 -25.49 3.71 2.50
C ARG A 146 -26.94 4.23 2.56
N ARG A 147 -27.27 5.01 3.59
CA ARG A 147 -28.54 5.73 3.74
C ARG A 147 -28.28 7.21 3.52
#